data_AF-A0A2E9TNU1-F1
#
_entry.id   AF-A0A2E9TNU1-F1
#
_cell.length_a   1.000
_cell.length_b   1.000
_cell.length_c   1.000
_cell.angle_alpha   90.00
_cell.angle_beta   90.00
_cell.angle_gamma   90.00
#
_symmetry.space_group_name_H-M   'P 1'
#
loop_
_entity.id
_entity.type
_entity.pdbx_description
1 polymer ?
#
loop_
_entity_poly.entity_id
_entity_poly.type
_entity_poly.pdbx_seq_one_letter_code
_entity_poly.pdbx_strand_id
1 'polypeptide(L)'
;MAVIIGGLIVIWLGLGMGGAVLRWLGIELHYPARLAAPLLLAVLETVLFLVFVPGTDLLPETWGWPMAGGLVAAAWLINGAVSGLDWYRNRPVKESPATE
;
A
#
# COMPACT_ATOMS: atom_id res chain seq x y z
N MET A 1 -9.68 2.90 -19.13
CA MET A 1 -10.26 1.88 -18.22
C MET A 1 -9.24 0.81 -17.83
N ALA A 2 -8.54 0.17 -18.78
CA ALA A 2 -7.59 -0.91 -18.48
C ALA A 2 -6.48 -0.53 -17.47
N VAL A 3 -5.84 0.65 -17.63
CA VAL A 3 -4.78 1.11 -16.72
C VAL A 3 -5.27 1.30 -15.28
N ILE A 4 -6.49 1.83 -15.10
CA ILE A 4 -7.10 2.01 -13.77
C ILE A 4 -7.35 0.64 -13.12
N ILE A 5 -7.97 -0.28 -13.87
CA ILE A 5 -8.25 -1.64 -13.37
C ILE A 5 -6.95 -2.36 -13.02
N GLY A 6 -5.94 -2.28 -13.89
CA GLY A 6 -4.61 -2.83 -13.63
C GLY A 6 -3.97 -2.24 -12.37
N GLY A 7 -4.02 -0.93 -12.20
CA GLY A 7 -3.51 -0.26 -11.00
C GLY A 7 -4.23 -0.71 -9.72
N LEU A 8 -5.57 -0.80 -9.75
CA LEU A 8 -6.35 -1.30 -8.62
C LEU A 8 -6.04 -2.77 -8.29
N ILE A 9 -5.80 -3.60 -9.31
CA ILE A 9 -5.39 -5.01 -9.11
C ILE A 9 -4.02 -5.06 -8.42
N VAL A 10 -3.04 -4.25 -8.84
CA VAL A 10 -1.72 -4.20 -8.18
C VAL A 10 -1.87 -3.84 -6.70
N ILE A 11 -2.66 -2.79 -6.40
CA ILE A 11 -2.93 -2.35 -5.01
C ILE A 11 -3.57 -3.47 -4.19
N TRP A 12 -4.59 -4.12 -4.75
CA TRP A 12 -5.31 -5.18 -4.06
C TRP A 12 -4.44 -6.42 -3.83
N LEU A 13 -3.66 -6.84 -4.83
CA LEU A 13 -2.76 -7.99 -4.72
C LEU A 13 -1.67 -7.75 -3.69
N GLY A 14 -1.07 -6.56 -3.66
CA GLY A 14 -0.07 -6.20 -2.67
C GLY A 14 -0.59 -6.35 -1.23
N LEU A 15 -1.78 -5.81 -0.96
CA LEU A 15 -2.39 -5.84 0.38
C LEU A 15 -2.90 -7.23 0.78
N GLY A 16 -3.68 -7.86 -0.08
CA GLY A 16 -4.37 -9.11 0.23
C GLY A 16 -3.48 -10.33 0.08
N MET A 17 -2.85 -10.46 -1.08
CA MET A 17 -2.09 -11.66 -1.44
C MET A 17 -0.75 -11.71 -0.70
N GLY A 18 -0.05 -10.58 -0.54
CA GLY A 18 1.19 -10.51 0.25
C GLY A 18 0.98 -10.99 1.69
N GLY A 19 -0.04 -10.46 2.37
CA GLY A 19 -0.39 -10.91 3.72
C GLY A 19 -0.83 -12.38 3.78
N ALA A 20 -1.56 -12.86 2.76
CA ALA A 20 -1.97 -14.27 2.69
C ALA A 20 -0.79 -15.22 2.49
N VAL A 21 0.18 -14.86 1.64
CA VAL A 21 1.41 -15.65 1.42
C VAL A 21 2.25 -15.71 2.70
N LEU A 22 2.43 -14.58 3.38
CA LEU A 22 3.19 -14.54 4.65
C LEU A 22 2.54 -15.46 5.70
N ARG A 23 1.20 -15.42 5.82
CA ARG A 23 0.46 -16.34 6.70
C ARG A 23 0.59 -17.80 6.26
N TRP A 24 0.52 -18.09 4.96
CA TRP A 24 0.66 -19.44 4.42
C TRP A 24 2.07 -20.01 4.70
N LEU A 25 3.09 -19.17 4.69
CA LEU A 25 4.46 -19.51 5.07
C LEU A 25 4.67 -19.62 6.59
N GLY A 26 3.64 -19.41 7.41
CA GLY A 26 3.75 -19.39 8.87
C GLY A 26 4.53 -18.18 9.42
N ILE A 27 4.71 -17.12 8.62
CA ILE A 27 5.44 -15.92 9.00
C ILE A 27 4.45 -14.92 9.61
N GLU A 28 4.60 -14.68 10.90
CA GLU A 28 3.83 -13.67 11.62
C GLU A 28 4.64 -12.36 11.72
N LEU A 29 4.08 -11.28 11.15
CA LEU A 29 4.75 -9.98 11.21
C LEU A 29 4.57 -9.36 12.60
N HIS A 30 5.69 -8.93 13.17
CA HIS A 30 5.68 -8.08 14.36
C HIS A 30 4.99 -6.75 14.07
N TYR A 31 4.42 -6.13 15.11
CA TYR A 31 3.68 -4.87 15.01
C TYR A 31 4.35 -3.78 14.13
N PRO A 32 5.64 -3.43 14.30
CA PRO A 32 6.27 -2.44 13.43
C PRO A 32 6.31 -2.87 11.95
N ALA A 33 6.50 -4.16 11.68
CA ALA A 33 6.50 -4.69 10.32
C ALA A 33 5.09 -4.70 9.70
N ARG A 34 4.04 -4.90 10.50
CA ARG A 34 2.64 -4.77 10.06
C ARG A 34 2.30 -3.33 9.65
N LEU A 35 2.84 -2.34 10.35
CA LEU A 35 2.65 -0.93 9.99
C LEU A 35 3.48 -0.53 8.76
N ALA A 36 4.72 -1.02 8.69
CA ALA A 36 5.63 -0.70 7.60
C ALA A 36 5.24 -1.36 6.28
N ALA A 37 4.70 -2.58 6.30
CA ALA A 37 4.42 -3.35 5.09
C ALA A 37 3.48 -2.63 4.09
N PRO A 38 2.31 -2.09 4.48
CA PRO A 38 1.49 -1.28 3.57
C PRO A 38 2.22 -0.04 3.04
N LEU A 39 3.03 0.62 3.87
CA LEU A 39 3.76 1.82 3.46
C LEU A 39 4.87 1.51 2.46
N LEU A 40 5.63 0.44 2.68
CA LEU A 40 6.64 -0.05 1.73
C LEU A 40 6.00 -0.50 0.42
N LEU A 41 4.82 -1.11 0.49
CA LEU A 41 4.02 -1.44 -0.69
C LEU A 41 3.60 -0.18 -1.45
N ALA A 42 3.13 0.87 -0.77
CA ALA A 42 2.80 2.15 -1.42
C ALA A 42 4.00 2.78 -2.13
N VAL A 43 5.20 2.67 -1.56
CA VAL A 43 6.45 3.11 -2.20
C VAL A 43 6.73 2.29 -3.46
N LEU A 44 6.65 0.97 -3.38
CA LEU A 44 6.84 0.09 -4.53
C LEU A 44 5.84 0.41 -5.65
N GLU A 45 4.55 0.52 -5.31
CA GLU A 45 3.48 0.90 -6.24
C GLU A 45 3.71 2.27 -6.87
N THR A 46 4.20 3.22 -6.09
CA THR A 46 4.58 4.54 -6.60
C THR A 46 5.65 4.43 -7.66
N VAL A 47 6.71 3.64 -7.40
CA VAL A 47 7.77 3.40 -8.38
C VAL A 47 7.21 2.73 -9.64
N LEU A 48 6.39 1.69 -9.48
CA LEU A 48 5.78 0.98 -10.62
C LEU A 48 4.92 1.92 -11.46
N PHE A 49 4.05 2.72 -10.83
CA PHE A 49 3.17 3.62 -11.57
C PHE A 49 3.93 4.74 -12.26
N LEU A 50 4.93 5.33 -11.62
CA LEU A 50 5.74 6.39 -12.24
C LEU A 50 6.60 5.87 -13.39
N VAL A 51 7.08 4.63 -13.33
CA VAL A 51 7.90 4.03 -14.40
C VAL A 51 7.06 3.59 -15.59
N PHE A 52 5.90 2.96 -15.34
CA PHE A 52 5.16 2.26 -16.39
C PHE A 52 3.94 3.01 -16.93
N VAL A 53 3.35 3.95 -16.18
CA VAL A 53 2.10 4.62 -16.61
C VAL A 53 2.32 5.82 -17.54
N PRO A 54 3.30 6.72 -17.34
CA PRO A 54 3.45 7.89 -18.21
C PRO A 54 3.76 7.57 -19.67
N GLY A 55 4.47 6.47 -19.94
CA GLY A 55 4.89 6.05 -21.29
C GLY A 55 4.09 4.91 -21.90
N THR A 56 2.88 4.64 -21.40
CA THR A 56 2.06 3.53 -21.91
C THR A 56 1.28 3.93 -23.16
N ASP A 57 1.24 3.06 -24.17
CA ASP A 57 0.42 3.22 -25.38
C ASP A 57 -1.09 3.06 -25.11
N LEU A 58 -1.47 2.66 -23.89
CA LEU A 58 -2.86 2.44 -23.48
C LEU A 58 -3.60 3.74 -23.11
N LEU A 59 -2.90 4.88 -23.07
CA LEU A 59 -3.45 6.19 -22.72
C LEU A 59 -3.08 7.23 -23.78
N PRO A 60 -3.93 8.25 -24.00
CA PRO A 60 -3.53 9.44 -24.73
C PRO A 60 -2.32 10.12 -24.08
N GLU A 61 -1.43 10.73 -24.86
CA GLU A 61 -0.19 11.38 -24.38
C GLU A 61 -0.41 12.38 -23.24
N THR A 62 -1.55 13.06 -23.22
CA THR A 62 -1.90 14.05 -22.19
C THR A 62 -2.33 13.44 -20.86
N TRP A 63 -2.68 12.15 -20.83
CA TRP A 63 -3.26 11.49 -19.67
C TRP A 63 -2.29 10.60 -18.89
N GLY A 64 -1.13 10.25 -19.45
CA GLY A 64 -0.15 9.37 -18.79
C GLY A 64 0.26 9.87 -17.40
N TRP A 65 0.72 11.12 -17.31
CA TRP A 65 1.12 11.75 -16.05
C TRP A 65 -0.03 11.99 -15.06
N PRO A 66 -1.18 12.57 -15.48
CA PRO A 66 -2.35 12.67 -14.59
C PRO A 66 -2.81 11.33 -14.04
N MET A 67 -2.81 10.27 -14.86
CA MET A 67 -3.20 8.93 -14.43
C MET A 67 -2.20 8.33 -13.44
N ALA A 68 -0.90 8.45 -13.72
CA ALA A 68 0.15 8.03 -12.81
C ALA A 68 0.00 8.72 -11.44
N GLY A 69 -0.19 10.05 -11.44
CA GLY A 69 -0.43 10.82 -10.22
C GLY A 69 -1.68 10.37 -9.46
N GLY A 70 -2.79 10.12 -10.16
CA GLY A 70 -4.02 9.61 -9.56
C GLY A 70 -3.84 8.23 -8.91
N LEU A 71 -3.14 7.32 -9.58
CA LEU A 71 -2.84 5.98 -9.06
C LEU A 71 -1.88 6.02 -7.87
N VAL A 72 -0.87 6.89 -7.90
CA VAL A 72 0.02 7.15 -6.75
C VAL A 72 -0.79 7.66 -5.57
N ALA A 73 -1.65 8.65 -5.77
CA ALA A 73 -2.50 9.18 -4.71
C ALA A 73 -3.41 8.08 -4.11
N ALA A 74 -4.00 7.23 -4.95
CA ALA A 74 -4.82 6.11 -4.52
C ALA A 74 -4.01 5.08 -3.71
N ALA A 75 -2.82 4.71 -4.18
CA ALA A 75 -1.92 3.79 -3.46
C ALA A 75 -1.59 4.30 -2.06
N TRP A 76 -1.18 5.56 -1.93
CA TRP A 76 -0.89 6.16 -0.62
C TRP A 76 -2.12 6.26 0.27
N LEU A 77 -3.27 6.65 -0.27
CA LEU A 77 -4.51 6.77 0.48
C LEU A 77 -4.96 5.43 1.05
N ILE A 78 -4.97 4.38 0.22
CA ILE A 78 -5.44 3.05 0.62
C ILE A 78 -4.45 2.40 1.61
N ASN A 79 -3.17 2.34 1.25
CA ASN A 79 -2.15 1.72 2.10
C ASN A 79 -1.93 2.49 3.40
N GLY A 80 -1.94 3.81 3.34
CA GLY A 80 -1.87 4.68 4.51
C GLY A 80 -3.07 4.48 5.45
N ALA A 81 -4.27 4.34 4.90
CA ALA A 81 -5.46 4.03 5.70
C ALA A 81 -5.35 2.66 6.38
N VAL A 82 -4.86 1.63 5.68
CA VAL A 82 -4.63 0.29 6.26
C VAL A 82 -3.63 0.37 7.42
N SER A 83 -2.48 1.02 7.20
CA SER A 83 -1.46 1.16 8.24
C SER A 83 -1.96 1.99 9.43
N GLY A 84 -2.61 3.12 9.17
CA GLY A 84 -3.17 3.99 10.22
C GLY A 84 -4.26 3.32 11.04
N LEU A 85 -5.11 2.50 10.40
CA LEU A 85 -6.16 1.74 11.08
C LEU A 85 -5.57 0.61 11.94
N ASP A 86 -4.55 -0.09 11.44
CA ASP A 86 -3.81 -1.08 12.25
C ASP A 86 -3.12 -0.42 13.43
N TRP A 87 -2.49 0.74 13.23
CA TRP A 87 -1.89 1.52 14.30
C TRP A 87 -2.93 1.89 15.36
N TYR A 88 -4.05 2.49 14.96
CA TYR A 88 -5.10 2.91 15.88
C TYR A 88 -5.67 1.76 16.71
N ARG A 89 -5.90 0.59 16.08
CA ARG A 89 -6.47 -0.59 16.72
C ARG A 89 -5.50 -1.33 17.64
N ASN A 90 -4.23 -1.42 17.23
CA ASN A 90 -3.25 -2.29 17.87
C ASN A 90 -2.12 -1.52 18.56
N ARG A 91 -2.29 -0.19 18.77
CA ARG A 91 -1.28 0.61 19.47
C ARG A 91 -0.97 0.03 20.84
N PRO A 92 0.30 -0.23 21.18
CA PRO A 92 0.66 -0.63 22.52
C PRO A 92 0.32 0.52 23.46
N VAL A 93 -0.53 0.25 24.45
CA VAL A 93 -0.76 1.18 25.56
C VAL A 93 0.54 1.22 26.36
N LYS A 94 1.14 2.41 26.51
CA LYS A 94 2.25 2.60 27.46
C LYS A 94 1.70 2.19 28.84
N GLU A 95 2.27 1.15 29.45
CA GLU A 95 2.01 0.87 30.86
C GLU A 95 2.30 2.16 31.64
N SER A 96 1.28 2.69 32.32
CA SER A 96 1.47 3.77 33.28
C SER A 96 2.54 3.32 34.27
N PRO A 97 3.51 4.17 34.64
CA PRO A 97 4.46 3.80 35.69
C PRO A 97 3.64 3.42 36.92
N ALA A 98 3.88 2.22 37.45
CA ALA A 98 3.28 1.79 38.69
C ALA A 98 3.62 2.84 39.75
N THR A 99 2.62 3.61 40.17
CA THR A 99 2.71 4.41 41.38
C THR A 99 2.81 3.44 42.55
N GLU A 100 4.03 3.28 43.07
CA GLU A 100 4.30 2.79 44.43
C GLU A 100 3.78 3.77 45.48
#